data_AF-A0A8J4FBY1-F1
#
_entry.id   AF-A0A8J4FBY1-F1
#
_cell.length_a   1.000
_cell.length_b   1.000
_cell.length_c   1.000
_cell.angle_alpha   90.00
_cell.angle_beta   90.00
_cell.angle_gamma   90.00
#
_symmetry.space_group_name_H-M   'P 1'
#
loop_
_entity.id
_entity.type
_entity.pdbx_description
1 polymer ?
#
loop_
_entity_poly.entity_id
_entity_poly.type
_entity_poly.pdbx_seq_one_letter_code
_entity_poly.pdbx_strand_id
1 'polypeptide(L)'
;MHSFTGLTAGPQQLSATRSISDLSVKIANLLAGKDPNDQQELQANADCATLAGSNTSSEVDDGYWSSMLGSVGEESLADAHRNDDPDEVPELNVESVHTFIGSHRNLTASGIPKPKVVAQVSGTGLAPWEIHRPQKFVRDLVLRRCFSGRVLDAGCGIGDNALYVAKAAPGASVTAVDVVARCLEFAAAKADLRSMRSRVELVVADMLQENVSRMPPELGHRHDGSFSVVLDSSTFHCFSDSDRERYVATLRRLLRPRGLIYMNCMSEEETRPGGPRRISVPDLLTVFNRPNGWEVETIEDSIIEVHPTFWGGQAKARLFTIRKL
;
A
#
# COMPACT_ATOMS: atom_id res chain seq x y z
N MET A 1 22.26 34.72 -56.91
CA MET A 1 21.15 34.04 -57.62
C MET A 1 21.19 32.57 -57.23
N HIS A 2 20.14 32.09 -56.55
CA HIS A 2 19.72 30.68 -56.36
C HIS A 2 20.74 29.73 -55.67
N SER A 3 20.41 28.83 -54.72
CA SER A 3 19.13 28.31 -54.19
C SER A 3 19.42 27.28 -53.06
N PHE A 4 18.54 27.22 -52.04
CA PHE A 4 17.98 26.07 -51.26
C PHE A 4 18.84 24.81 -50.97
N THR A 5 18.79 24.09 -49.84
CA THR A 5 17.73 23.76 -48.85
C THR A 5 18.41 23.06 -47.66
N GLY A 6 17.86 23.17 -46.45
CA GLY A 6 18.24 22.26 -45.35
C GLY A 6 17.54 22.60 -44.04
N LEU A 7 16.37 21.99 -43.81
CA LEU A 7 15.70 22.00 -42.51
C LEU A 7 16.57 21.28 -41.46
N THR A 8 16.82 21.93 -40.34
CA THR A 8 17.20 21.27 -39.08
C THR A 8 16.16 21.61 -38.03
N ALA A 9 15.25 20.66 -37.79
CA ALA A 9 14.45 20.60 -36.58
C ALA A 9 15.40 20.33 -35.40
N GLY A 10 15.34 21.19 -34.37
CA GLY A 10 16.12 20.99 -33.15
C GLY A 10 15.66 19.74 -32.39
N PRO A 11 16.57 19.07 -31.65
CA PRO A 11 16.20 17.91 -30.87
C PRO A 11 15.23 18.30 -29.75
N GLN A 12 14.04 17.69 -29.77
CA GLN A 12 13.13 17.67 -28.63
C GLN A 12 13.84 16.99 -27.46
N GLN A 13 14.16 17.77 -26.42
CA GLN A 13 14.47 17.23 -25.10
C GLN A 13 13.22 16.52 -24.56
N LEU A 14 13.21 15.19 -24.61
CA LEU A 14 12.29 14.37 -23.82
C LEU A 14 12.81 14.37 -22.37
N SER A 15 12.26 15.25 -21.55
CA SER A 15 12.54 15.29 -20.10
C SER A 15 11.92 14.07 -19.42
N ALA A 16 12.74 13.29 -18.73
CA ALA A 16 12.33 12.21 -17.84
C ALA A 16 11.77 12.75 -16.50
N THR A 17 10.83 13.69 -16.57
CA THR A 17 9.97 14.13 -15.48
C THR A 17 8.58 13.56 -15.75
N ARG A 18 8.37 12.28 -15.40
CA ARG A 18 7.01 11.77 -15.22
C ARG A 18 6.45 12.41 -13.96
N SER A 19 5.85 13.57 -14.16
CA SER A 19 5.18 14.38 -13.15
C SER A 19 4.12 13.54 -12.42
N ILE A 20 3.85 13.89 -11.16
CA ILE A 20 2.70 13.37 -10.37
C ILE A 20 1.40 13.40 -11.18
N SER A 21 1.26 14.36 -12.11
CA SER A 21 0.13 14.43 -13.05
C SER A 21 -0.05 13.18 -13.92
N ASP A 22 1.04 12.55 -14.38
CA ASP A 22 0.97 11.33 -15.20
C ASP A 22 0.54 10.12 -14.38
N LEU A 23 0.94 10.08 -13.10
CA LEU A 23 0.49 9.05 -12.17
C LEU A 23 -1.00 9.25 -11.84
N SER A 24 -1.43 10.48 -11.56
CA SER A 24 -2.84 10.82 -11.32
C SER A 24 -3.74 10.47 -12.51
N VAL A 25 -3.30 10.74 -13.75
CA VAL A 25 -4.04 10.38 -14.97
C VAL A 25 -4.10 8.86 -15.17
N LYS A 26 -2.99 8.14 -14.97
CA LYS A 26 -2.98 6.67 -15.03
C LYS A 26 -3.89 6.05 -13.97
N ILE A 27 -3.87 6.59 -12.75
CA ILE A 27 -4.74 6.17 -11.64
C ILE A 27 -6.20 6.46 -11.97
N ALA A 28 -6.51 7.66 -12.48
CA ALA A 28 -7.87 8.01 -12.91
C ALA A 28 -8.38 7.06 -13.99
N ASN A 29 -7.55 6.70 -14.98
CA ASN A 29 -7.89 5.74 -16.03
C ASN A 29 -8.09 4.31 -15.47
N LEU A 30 -7.25 3.88 -14.52
CA LEU A 30 -7.40 2.58 -13.84
C LEU A 30 -8.69 2.52 -13.00
N LEU A 31 -9.07 3.62 -12.36
CA LEU A 31 -10.29 3.73 -11.56
C LEU A 31 -11.56 3.87 -12.42
N ALA A 32 -11.46 4.54 -13.57
CA ALA A 32 -12.58 4.73 -14.50
C ALA A 32 -12.97 3.45 -15.27
N GLY A 33 -12.12 2.42 -15.26
CA GLY A 33 -12.33 1.17 -15.99
C GLY A 33 -13.28 0.15 -15.35
N LYS A 34 -14.17 0.52 -14.42
CA LYS A 34 -15.12 -0.42 -13.77
C LYS A 34 -16.57 0.09 -13.77
N ASP A 35 -17.44 -0.79 -14.29
CA ASP A 35 -18.91 -0.92 -14.22
C ASP A 35 -19.81 0.33 -14.49
N PRO A 36 -20.72 0.31 -15.50
CA PRO A 36 -21.62 1.43 -15.83
C PRO A 36 -22.62 1.86 -14.74
N ASN A 37 -22.77 1.07 -13.67
CA ASN A 37 -23.81 1.30 -12.66
C ASN A 37 -23.42 2.29 -11.54
N ASP A 38 -22.16 2.69 -11.43
CA ASP A 38 -21.71 3.66 -10.39
C ASP A 38 -21.80 5.14 -10.86
N GLN A 39 -22.22 5.40 -12.11
CA GLN A 39 -22.30 6.76 -12.64
C GLN A 39 -23.49 7.58 -12.12
N GLN A 40 -24.46 6.97 -11.43
CA GLN A 40 -25.61 7.70 -10.88
C GLN A 40 -25.33 8.41 -9.54
N GLU A 41 -24.34 7.98 -8.76
CA GLU A 41 -24.02 8.66 -7.48
C GLU A 41 -23.08 9.88 -7.65
N LEU A 42 -22.32 9.95 -8.74
CA LEU A 42 -21.38 11.05 -9.00
C LEU A 42 -22.06 12.30 -9.54
N GLN A 43 -23.17 12.15 -10.29
CA GLN A 43 -23.89 13.29 -10.89
C GLN A 43 -24.65 14.13 -9.83
N ALA A 44 -25.08 13.51 -8.72
CA ALA A 44 -25.86 14.20 -7.69
C ALA A 44 -25.04 15.18 -6.82
N ASN A 45 -23.71 15.06 -6.81
CA ASN A 45 -22.83 15.91 -6.00
C ASN A 45 -22.24 17.10 -6.78
N ALA A 46 -22.42 17.17 -8.10
CA ALA A 46 -21.88 18.24 -8.94
C ALA A 46 -22.73 19.53 -8.92
N ASP A 47 -24.02 19.43 -8.58
CA ASP A 47 -24.95 20.56 -8.64
C ASP A 47 -24.90 21.49 -7.40
N CYS A 48 -24.12 21.14 -6.37
CA CYS A 48 -24.06 21.91 -5.11
C CYS A 48 -22.81 22.78 -4.96
N ALA A 49 -21.85 22.70 -5.88
CA ALA A 49 -20.54 23.37 -5.77
C ALA A 49 -20.23 24.28 -6.95
N THR A 50 -21.17 25.15 -7.30
CA THR A 50 -20.84 26.37 -8.05
C THR A 50 -21.29 27.57 -7.23
N LEU A 51 -20.33 28.24 -6.59
CA LEU A 51 -20.25 29.70 -6.41
C LEU A 51 -19.07 30.06 -5.48
N ALA A 52 -18.34 31.11 -5.88
CA ALA A 52 -17.25 31.83 -5.22
C ALA A 52 -15.81 31.34 -5.51
N GLY A 53 -15.20 31.99 -6.50
CA GLY A 53 -13.75 31.99 -6.73
C GLY A 53 -13.03 33.13 -5.98
N SER A 54 -11.71 33.01 -5.85
CA SER A 54 -10.72 34.02 -6.24
C SER A 54 -9.30 33.57 -5.87
N ASN A 55 -8.37 33.88 -6.77
CA ASN A 55 -6.94 33.60 -6.74
C ASN A 55 -6.21 34.22 -5.53
N THR A 56 -5.14 33.57 -5.06
CA THR A 56 -3.81 34.21 -4.95
C THR A 56 -2.72 33.14 -4.99
N SER A 57 -1.68 33.45 -5.76
CA SER A 57 -0.44 32.71 -5.98
C SER A 57 0.59 32.98 -4.87
N SER A 58 1.33 31.96 -4.45
CA SER A 58 2.63 32.15 -3.79
C SER A 58 3.59 31.04 -4.22
N GLU A 59 4.64 31.46 -4.92
CA GLU A 59 5.76 30.67 -5.43
C GLU A 59 6.47 29.93 -4.28
N VAL A 60 6.87 28.67 -4.52
CA VAL A 60 7.81 27.94 -3.67
C VAL A 60 8.92 27.41 -4.57
N ASP A 61 10.14 27.58 -4.05
CA ASP A 61 11.47 27.54 -4.62
C ASP A 61 11.91 26.18 -5.19
N ASP A 62 12.30 26.14 -6.47
CA ASP A 62 12.72 24.96 -7.26
C ASP A 62 14.18 24.49 -7.00
N GLY A 63 14.88 25.10 -6.04
CA GLY A 63 16.33 24.91 -5.87
C GLY A 63 16.80 23.63 -5.17
N TYR A 64 15.94 22.87 -4.49
CA TYR A 64 16.39 21.82 -3.57
C TYR A 64 16.67 20.45 -4.24
N TRP A 65 16.08 20.18 -5.43
CA TRP A 65 16.20 18.88 -6.09
C TRP A 65 17.37 18.78 -7.09
N SER A 66 17.94 19.90 -7.51
CA SER A 66 18.95 19.93 -8.58
C SER A 66 20.34 19.45 -8.11
N SER A 67 20.64 19.46 -6.80
CA SER A 67 21.97 19.10 -6.28
C SER A 67 22.17 17.61 -5.99
N MET A 68 21.16 16.74 -6.20
CA MET A 68 21.23 15.31 -5.81
C MET A 68 21.45 14.34 -6.98
N LEU A 69 21.50 14.81 -8.24
CA LEU A 69 21.64 13.96 -9.43
C LEU A 69 22.88 14.28 -10.29
N GLY A 70 24.01 14.55 -9.64
CA GLY A 70 25.30 14.66 -10.31
C GLY A 70 25.98 13.31 -10.45
N SER A 71 26.24 12.89 -11.70
CA SER A 71 27.14 11.81 -12.15
C SER A 71 26.54 10.43 -12.38
N VAL A 72 25.93 10.22 -13.55
CA VAL A 72 26.12 8.97 -14.32
C VAL A 72 26.23 9.34 -15.80
N GLY A 73 27.32 8.90 -16.44
CA GLY A 73 27.70 9.27 -17.80
C GLY A 73 26.80 8.68 -18.89
N GLU A 74 26.80 9.35 -20.04
CA GLU A 74 26.17 8.94 -21.28
C GLU A 74 26.87 7.71 -21.88
N GLU A 75 26.21 6.54 -21.89
CA GLU A 75 26.54 5.45 -22.81
C GLU A 75 25.35 5.13 -23.73
N SER A 76 25.60 5.38 -25.02
CA SER A 76 24.99 4.89 -26.26
C SER A 76 23.70 4.04 -26.22
N LEU A 77 22.66 4.59 -26.87
CA LEU A 77 21.33 4.03 -27.16
C LEU A 77 21.28 2.89 -28.22
N ALA A 78 22.28 2.01 -28.30
CA ALA A 78 22.34 0.99 -29.37
C ALA A 78 22.29 -0.49 -28.94
N ASP A 79 22.24 -0.81 -27.64
CA ASP A 79 22.20 -2.22 -27.16
C ASP A 79 20.93 -2.59 -26.37
N ALA A 80 19.81 -1.89 -26.60
CA ALA A 80 18.54 -2.07 -25.87
C ALA A 80 17.75 -3.37 -26.20
N HIS A 81 18.40 -4.41 -26.72
CA HIS A 81 17.77 -5.71 -26.99
C HIS A 81 18.60 -6.88 -26.49
N ARG A 82 18.51 -7.11 -25.18
CA ARG A 82 18.37 -8.42 -24.48
C ARG A 82 18.15 -8.17 -22.98
N ASN A 83 16.90 -7.94 -22.58
CA ASN A 83 16.52 -8.03 -21.16
C ASN A 83 16.46 -9.51 -20.78
N ASP A 84 17.61 -10.10 -20.47
CA ASP A 84 17.75 -11.47 -19.97
C ASP A 84 17.87 -11.50 -18.43
N ASP A 85 17.43 -10.47 -17.68
CA ASP A 85 17.27 -10.58 -16.23
C ASP A 85 15.95 -11.33 -15.93
N PRO A 86 16.00 -12.60 -15.48
CA PRO A 86 14.79 -13.38 -15.20
C PRO A 86 13.97 -12.85 -14.02
N ASP A 87 14.54 -11.94 -13.22
CA ASP A 87 13.92 -11.31 -12.06
C ASP A 87 13.35 -9.91 -12.37
N GLU A 88 13.41 -9.42 -13.61
CA GLU A 88 12.75 -8.16 -13.97
C GLU A 88 11.25 -8.38 -14.22
N VAL A 89 10.41 -7.46 -13.73
CA VAL A 89 8.97 -7.53 -13.99
C VAL A 89 8.77 -7.31 -15.49
N PRO A 90 8.04 -8.20 -16.19
CA PRO A 90 7.73 -8.02 -17.60
C PRO A 90 6.83 -6.79 -17.84
N GLU A 91 6.23 -6.67 -19.02
CA GLU A 91 5.29 -5.58 -19.33
C GLU A 91 4.31 -5.29 -18.19
N LEU A 92 4.13 -4.01 -17.85
CA LEU A 92 3.26 -3.57 -16.75
C LEU A 92 1.78 -3.65 -17.13
N ASN A 93 1.27 -4.88 -17.19
CA ASN A 93 -0.15 -5.20 -17.32
C ASN A 93 -0.54 -6.30 -16.31
N VAL A 94 -1.84 -6.41 -16.04
CA VAL A 94 -2.38 -7.35 -15.03
C VAL A 94 -1.92 -8.78 -15.30
N GLU A 95 -2.05 -9.26 -16.53
CA GLU A 95 -1.72 -10.65 -16.90
C GLU A 95 -0.24 -10.97 -16.67
N SER A 96 0.64 -10.07 -17.09
CA SER A 96 2.09 -10.22 -16.99
C SER A 96 2.57 -10.16 -15.54
N VAL A 97 2.08 -9.20 -14.75
CA VAL A 97 2.39 -9.07 -13.33
C VAL A 97 1.91 -10.31 -12.55
N HIS A 98 0.71 -10.78 -12.85
CA HIS A 98 0.11 -11.94 -12.18
C HIS A 98 0.84 -13.25 -12.50
N THR A 99 1.19 -13.45 -13.77
CA THR A 99 1.99 -14.60 -14.22
C THR A 99 3.38 -14.57 -13.59
N PHE A 100 4.00 -13.40 -13.53
CA PHE A 100 5.32 -13.21 -12.92
C PHE A 100 5.30 -13.58 -11.42
N ILE A 101 4.32 -13.10 -10.66
CA ILE A 101 4.20 -13.39 -9.22
C ILE A 101 3.95 -14.88 -8.96
N GLY A 102 3.11 -15.52 -9.78
CA GLY A 102 2.75 -16.93 -9.62
C GLY A 102 3.82 -17.93 -10.07
N SER A 103 4.92 -17.47 -10.69
CA SER A 103 5.95 -18.35 -11.23
C SER A 103 6.77 -19.03 -10.13
N HIS A 104 6.98 -20.35 -10.24
CA HIS A 104 7.73 -21.15 -9.27
C HIS A 104 9.12 -20.58 -8.95
N ARG A 105 9.78 -19.93 -9.92
CA ARG A 105 11.11 -19.31 -9.71
C ARG A 105 11.06 -18.07 -8.79
N ASN A 106 9.89 -17.43 -8.69
CA ASN A 106 9.63 -16.22 -7.92
C ASN A 106 9.01 -16.51 -6.55
N LEU A 107 8.79 -17.79 -6.24
CA LEU A 107 8.33 -18.24 -4.94
C LEU A 107 9.53 -18.80 -4.12
N THR A 108 9.40 -18.75 -2.80
CA THR A 108 10.25 -19.51 -1.88
C THR A 108 9.88 -20.99 -1.91
N ALA A 109 10.68 -21.85 -1.28
CA ALA A 109 10.37 -23.28 -1.14
C ALA A 109 8.99 -23.52 -0.47
N SER A 110 8.51 -22.56 0.32
CA SER A 110 7.21 -22.59 0.99
C SER A 110 6.08 -21.99 0.14
N GLY A 111 6.32 -21.66 -1.13
CA GLY A 111 5.32 -21.11 -2.06
C GLY A 111 5.00 -19.63 -1.85
N ILE A 112 5.76 -18.93 -1.01
CA ILE A 112 5.57 -17.49 -0.71
C ILE A 112 6.34 -16.67 -1.76
N PRO A 113 5.77 -15.62 -2.38
CA PRO A 113 6.53 -14.73 -3.24
C PRO A 113 7.78 -14.18 -2.55
N LYS A 114 8.92 -14.19 -3.25
CA LYS A 114 10.19 -13.66 -2.73
C LYS A 114 10.03 -12.16 -2.39
N PRO A 115 10.68 -11.64 -1.32
CA PRO A 115 10.56 -10.23 -0.94
C PRO A 115 10.91 -9.25 -2.08
N LYS A 116 11.94 -9.54 -2.88
CA LYS A 116 12.31 -8.75 -4.07
C LYS A 116 11.15 -8.66 -5.08
N VAL A 117 10.46 -9.77 -5.32
CA VAL A 117 9.32 -9.84 -6.26
C VAL A 117 8.16 -9.00 -5.74
N VAL A 118 7.82 -9.14 -4.44
CA VAL A 118 6.77 -8.33 -3.80
C VAL A 118 7.10 -6.85 -3.91
N ALA A 119 8.32 -6.45 -3.58
CA ALA A 119 8.75 -5.05 -3.68
C ALA A 119 8.68 -4.48 -5.09
N GLN A 120 9.00 -5.29 -6.12
CA GLN A 120 8.98 -4.84 -7.51
C GLN A 120 7.56 -4.58 -8.03
N VAL A 121 6.59 -5.44 -7.68
CA VAL A 121 5.20 -5.36 -8.16
C VAL A 121 4.32 -4.46 -7.29
N SER A 122 4.69 -4.23 -6.03
CA SER A 122 3.98 -3.31 -5.14
C SER A 122 4.05 -1.87 -5.64
N GLY A 123 2.96 -1.14 -5.45
CA GLY A 123 2.79 0.24 -5.90
C GLY A 123 2.61 0.38 -7.41
N THR A 124 2.39 -0.71 -8.15
CA THR A 124 2.07 -0.66 -9.59
C THR A 124 0.58 -0.47 -9.84
N GLY A 125 -0.27 -0.77 -8.85
CA GLY A 125 -1.71 -0.86 -9.00
C GLY A 125 -2.17 -2.15 -9.69
N LEU A 126 -1.27 -3.10 -9.90
CA LEU A 126 -1.50 -4.33 -10.67
C LEU A 126 -1.21 -5.60 -9.87
N ALA A 127 -0.78 -5.48 -8.60
CA ALA A 127 -0.54 -6.66 -7.79
C ALA A 127 -1.87 -7.32 -7.38
N PRO A 128 -1.90 -8.64 -7.10
CA PRO A 128 -3.13 -9.36 -6.77
C PRO A 128 -3.87 -8.82 -5.55
N TRP A 129 -3.15 -8.22 -4.60
CA TRP A 129 -3.71 -7.60 -3.39
C TRP A 129 -4.12 -6.12 -3.59
N GLU A 130 -3.75 -5.49 -4.70
CA GLU A 130 -4.07 -4.09 -5.02
C GLU A 130 -5.44 -3.97 -5.70
N ILE A 131 -6.50 -4.24 -4.95
CA ILE A 131 -7.88 -4.33 -5.47
C ILE A 131 -8.57 -2.97 -5.73
N HIS A 132 -7.91 -1.85 -5.40
CA HIS A 132 -8.39 -0.46 -5.57
C HIS A 132 -9.67 -0.11 -4.80
N ARG A 133 -9.92 -0.81 -3.69
CA ARG A 133 -11.05 -0.60 -2.78
C ARG A 133 -10.71 -1.16 -1.40
N PRO A 134 -11.35 -0.68 -0.31
CA PRO A 134 -11.12 -1.25 1.01
C PRO A 134 -11.57 -2.72 1.05
N GLN A 135 -10.86 -3.51 1.85
CA GLN A 135 -11.24 -4.89 2.16
C GLN A 135 -12.60 -4.94 2.86
N LYS A 136 -13.38 -5.99 2.60
CA LYS A 136 -14.70 -6.20 3.22
C LYS A 136 -14.63 -6.11 4.75
N PHE A 137 -13.67 -6.80 5.38
CA PHE A 137 -13.57 -6.81 6.83
C PHE A 137 -13.29 -5.40 7.41
N VAL A 138 -12.57 -4.54 6.68
CA VAL A 138 -12.33 -3.14 7.10
C VAL A 138 -13.62 -2.33 7.04
N ARG A 139 -14.44 -2.53 6.00
CA ARG A 139 -15.79 -1.93 5.92
C ARG A 139 -16.66 -2.37 7.09
N ASP A 140 -16.65 -3.65 7.42
CA ASP A 140 -17.42 -4.19 8.54
C ASP A 140 -16.94 -3.61 9.88
N LEU A 141 -15.62 -3.47 10.09
CA LEU A 141 -15.05 -2.85 11.30
C LEU A 141 -15.40 -1.35 11.43
N VAL A 142 -15.45 -0.61 10.33
CA VAL A 142 -15.94 0.78 10.33
C VAL A 142 -17.40 0.84 10.77
N LEU A 143 -18.27 -0.05 10.25
CA LEU A 143 -19.68 -0.13 10.65
C LEU A 143 -19.84 -0.49 12.14
N ARG A 144 -18.95 -1.34 12.67
CA ARG A 144 -18.87 -1.68 14.10
C ARG A 144 -18.25 -0.57 14.96
N ARG A 145 -17.84 0.56 14.37
CA ARG A 145 -17.18 1.71 15.03
C ARG A 145 -15.88 1.33 15.74
N CYS A 146 -15.14 0.39 15.18
CA CYS A 146 -13.90 -0.13 15.74
C CYS A 146 -12.71 0.84 15.65
N PHE A 147 -12.79 1.88 14.82
CA PHE A 147 -11.70 2.83 14.59
C PHE A 147 -11.98 4.16 15.30
N SER A 148 -11.09 4.53 16.23
CA SER A 148 -11.10 5.82 16.93
C SER A 148 -9.72 6.13 17.50
N GLY A 149 -9.43 7.41 17.76
CA GLY A 149 -8.11 7.86 18.23
C GLY A 149 -7.05 7.79 17.13
N ARG A 150 -5.79 7.51 17.48
CA ARG A 150 -4.74 7.29 16.48
C ARG A 150 -4.81 5.86 15.95
N VAL A 151 -4.94 5.71 14.64
CA VAL A 151 -5.01 4.43 13.94
C VAL A 151 -3.77 4.26 13.07
N LEU A 152 -3.10 3.12 13.20
CA LEU A 152 -1.99 2.72 12.32
C LEU A 152 -2.50 1.70 11.30
N ASP A 153 -2.36 1.96 10.01
CA ASP A 153 -2.49 0.95 8.96
C ASP A 153 -1.08 0.43 8.62
N ALA A 154 -0.74 -0.77 9.11
CA ALA A 154 0.61 -1.33 9.07
C ALA A 154 0.79 -2.21 7.82
N GLY A 155 1.64 -1.76 6.88
CA GLY A 155 1.73 -2.35 5.55
C GLY A 155 0.53 -1.94 4.70
N CYS A 156 0.27 -0.63 4.61
CA CYS A 156 -0.96 -0.11 4.02
C CYS A 156 -1.05 -0.31 2.49
N GLY A 157 0.04 -0.72 1.84
CA GLY A 157 0.14 -0.81 0.39
C GLY A 157 -0.26 0.52 -0.26
N ILE A 158 -1.04 0.45 -1.33
CA ILE A 158 -1.54 1.65 -2.01
C ILE A 158 -2.60 2.43 -1.21
N GLY A 159 -2.88 2.09 0.05
CA GLY A 159 -3.61 2.95 0.99
C GLY A 159 -5.14 2.93 0.89
N ASP A 160 -5.76 1.94 0.23
CA ASP A 160 -7.23 1.90 0.11
C ASP A 160 -7.94 1.75 1.45
N ASN A 161 -7.41 0.93 2.35
CA ASN A 161 -7.94 0.76 3.70
C ASN A 161 -7.76 2.05 4.53
N ALA A 162 -6.53 2.58 4.61
CA ALA A 162 -6.23 3.83 5.31
C ALA A 162 -7.14 5.00 4.88
N LEU A 163 -7.28 5.22 3.56
CA LEU A 163 -8.17 6.26 3.03
C LEU A 163 -9.61 6.01 3.43
N TYR A 164 -10.11 4.77 3.29
CA TYR A 164 -11.48 4.46 3.67
C TYR A 164 -11.74 4.70 5.16
N VAL A 165 -10.85 4.26 6.05
CA VAL A 165 -10.96 4.49 7.49
C VAL A 165 -10.95 5.99 7.80
N ALA A 166 -10.03 6.76 7.21
CA ALA A 166 -9.94 8.21 7.43
C ALA A 166 -11.18 8.99 6.93
N LYS A 167 -11.87 8.46 5.91
CA LYS A 167 -13.13 9.03 5.40
C LYS A 167 -14.30 8.66 6.30
N ALA A 168 -14.41 7.40 6.70
CA ALA A 168 -15.63 6.85 7.29
C ALA A 168 -15.62 6.79 8.83
N ALA A 169 -14.45 6.97 9.47
CA ALA A 169 -14.31 7.04 10.92
C ALA A 169 -13.81 8.45 11.34
N PRO A 170 -14.69 9.45 11.50
CA PRO A 170 -14.28 10.84 11.78
C PRO A 170 -13.55 11.02 13.12
N GLY A 171 -13.68 10.07 14.05
CA GLY A 171 -12.93 10.05 15.31
C GLY A 171 -11.53 9.43 15.20
N ALA A 172 -11.10 9.02 13.99
CA ALA A 172 -9.80 8.41 13.74
C ALA A 172 -8.85 9.40 13.06
N SER A 173 -7.62 9.47 13.56
CA SER A 173 -6.47 10.06 12.86
C SER A 173 -5.60 8.91 12.36
N VAL A 174 -5.46 8.79 11.05
CA VAL A 174 -4.85 7.62 10.40
C VAL A 174 -3.42 7.94 9.99
N THR A 175 -2.48 7.13 10.49
CA THR A 175 -1.12 7.02 9.97
C THR A 175 -1.02 5.72 9.18
N ALA A 176 -0.62 5.79 7.91
CA ALA A 176 -0.47 4.65 7.02
C ALA A 176 1.01 4.44 6.70
N VAL A 177 1.49 3.22 6.92
CA VAL A 177 2.91 2.87 6.82
C VAL A 177 3.11 1.79 5.78
N ASP A 178 4.09 1.99 4.91
CA ASP A 178 4.62 0.94 4.04
C ASP A 178 6.13 1.12 3.88
N VAL A 179 6.84 0.02 3.62
CA VAL A 179 8.29 0.07 3.35
C VAL A 179 8.57 0.42 1.90
N VAL A 180 7.62 0.16 0.99
CA VAL A 180 7.73 0.45 -0.44
C VAL A 180 7.25 1.88 -0.72
N ALA A 181 8.18 2.81 -0.92
CA ALA A 181 7.86 4.23 -1.15
C ALA A 181 6.83 4.44 -2.28
N ARG A 182 6.91 3.66 -3.37
CA ARG A 182 5.96 3.70 -4.49
C ARG A 182 4.50 3.46 -4.07
N CYS A 183 4.27 2.58 -3.09
CA CYS A 183 2.93 2.36 -2.54
C CYS A 183 2.36 3.65 -1.95
N LEU A 184 3.19 4.40 -1.23
CA LEU A 184 2.78 5.66 -0.59
C LEU A 184 2.63 6.80 -1.60
N GLU A 185 3.43 6.84 -2.67
CA GLU A 185 3.22 7.75 -3.80
C GLU A 185 1.84 7.52 -4.44
N PHE A 186 1.47 6.25 -4.66
CA PHE A 186 0.15 5.89 -5.17
C PHE A 186 -0.97 6.25 -4.19
N ALA A 187 -0.76 5.99 -2.90
CA ALA A 187 -1.71 6.37 -1.84
C ALA A 187 -1.91 7.89 -1.78
N ALA A 188 -0.83 8.67 -1.90
CA ALA A 188 -0.87 10.13 -1.93
C ALA A 188 -1.68 10.63 -3.13
N ALA A 189 -1.40 10.12 -4.33
CA ALA A 189 -2.16 10.48 -5.53
C ALA A 189 -3.66 10.16 -5.40
N LYS A 190 -4.02 9.01 -4.80
CA LYS A 190 -5.42 8.69 -4.49
C LYS A 190 -6.02 9.62 -3.43
N ALA A 191 -5.23 10.02 -2.43
CA ALA A 191 -5.66 10.97 -1.42
C ALA A 191 -5.96 12.34 -2.06
N ASP A 192 -5.09 12.82 -2.94
CA ASP A 192 -5.24 14.10 -3.64
C ASP A 192 -6.49 14.10 -4.54
N LEU A 193 -6.67 13.06 -5.35
CA LEU A 193 -7.85 12.87 -6.20
C LEU A 193 -9.17 12.84 -5.40
N ARG A 194 -9.11 12.44 -4.12
CA ARG A 194 -10.27 12.34 -3.22
C ARG A 194 -10.38 13.54 -2.26
N SER A 195 -9.52 14.57 -2.40
CA SER A 195 -9.43 15.72 -1.47
C SER A 195 -9.23 15.31 0.00
N MET A 196 -8.39 14.30 0.22
CA MET A 196 -8.15 13.65 1.52
C MET A 196 -6.69 13.68 1.97
N ARG A 197 -5.80 14.42 1.29
CA ARG A 197 -4.37 14.43 1.61
C ARG A 197 -4.07 14.78 3.07
N SER A 198 -4.83 15.71 3.64
CA SER A 198 -4.72 16.14 5.04
C SER A 198 -5.32 15.19 6.07
N ARG A 199 -6.00 14.12 5.63
CA ARG A 199 -6.68 13.15 6.51
C ARG A 199 -5.86 11.89 6.80
N VAL A 200 -4.78 11.65 6.04
CA VAL A 200 -3.92 10.48 6.21
C VAL A 200 -2.46 10.92 6.21
N GLU A 201 -1.77 10.59 7.29
CA GLU A 201 -0.32 10.71 7.40
C GLU A 201 0.33 9.49 6.73
N LEU A 202 1.14 9.71 5.70
CA LEU A 202 1.80 8.64 4.93
C LEU A 202 3.28 8.59 5.32
N VAL A 203 3.75 7.44 5.79
CA VAL A 203 5.10 7.31 6.37
C VAL A 203 5.81 6.11 5.77
N VAL A 204 6.97 6.35 5.13
CA VAL A 204 7.86 5.26 4.72
C VAL A 204 8.57 4.71 5.95
N ALA A 205 8.28 3.47 6.34
CA ALA A 205 8.97 2.83 7.46
C ALA A 205 9.04 1.31 7.30
N ASP A 206 10.12 0.75 7.81
CA ASP A 206 10.25 -0.69 8.02
C ASP A 206 9.66 -1.06 9.39
N MET A 207 8.57 -1.83 9.38
CA MET A 207 7.91 -2.32 10.59
C MET A 207 8.70 -3.41 11.32
N LEU A 208 9.80 -3.88 10.74
CA LEU A 208 10.79 -4.78 11.36
C LEU A 208 11.98 -4.01 11.99
N GLN A 209 11.98 -2.67 11.93
CA GLN A 209 13.05 -1.86 12.52
C GLN A 209 13.06 -1.94 14.05
N GLU A 210 14.04 -2.67 14.59
CA GLU A 210 14.22 -2.83 16.05
C GLU A 210 14.89 -1.61 16.69
N ASN A 211 15.73 -0.88 15.94
CA ASN A 211 16.35 0.34 16.45
C ASN A 211 15.34 1.49 16.43
N VAL A 212 14.76 1.74 17.59
CA VAL A 212 13.81 2.83 17.84
C VAL A 212 14.36 4.17 17.32
N SER A 213 15.64 4.46 17.52
CA SER A 213 16.25 5.73 17.06
C SER A 213 16.24 5.90 15.54
N ARG A 214 16.00 4.83 14.78
CA ARG A 214 15.92 4.85 13.31
C ARG A 214 14.51 4.88 12.76
N MET A 215 13.47 4.75 13.60
CA MET A 215 12.11 4.84 13.04
C MET A 215 11.67 6.29 12.91
N PRO A 216 10.75 6.57 11.98
CA PRO A 216 10.24 7.92 11.79
C PRO A 216 9.55 8.45 13.07
N PRO A 217 9.81 9.72 13.44
CA PRO A 217 9.24 10.32 14.65
C PRO A 217 7.70 10.37 14.66
N GLU A 218 7.07 10.36 13.48
CA GLU A 218 5.61 10.34 13.25
C GLU A 218 4.95 9.13 13.93
N LEU A 219 5.65 7.99 13.96
CA LEU A 219 5.18 6.77 14.61
C LEU A 219 5.23 6.85 16.14
N GLY A 220 5.87 7.89 16.69
CA GLY A 220 5.84 8.21 18.11
C GLY A 220 6.74 7.30 18.94
N HIS A 221 7.95 7.76 19.24
CA HIS A 221 8.91 7.11 20.14
C HIS A 221 8.59 7.30 21.63
N ARG A 222 7.32 7.46 22.00
CA ARG A 222 6.91 7.72 23.38
C ARG A 222 6.74 6.42 24.18
N HIS A 223 6.95 6.51 25.49
CA HIS A 223 7.14 5.37 26.41
C HIS A 223 5.98 4.37 26.54
N ASP A 224 4.80 4.63 25.98
CA ASP A 224 3.65 3.72 26.05
C ASP A 224 2.97 3.43 24.71
N GLY A 225 3.43 4.00 23.60
CA GLY A 225 2.74 3.90 22.30
C GLY A 225 1.46 4.76 22.28
N SER A 226 1.19 5.38 21.14
CA SER A 226 0.11 6.38 21.02
C SER A 226 -1.07 5.92 20.16
N PHE A 227 -0.91 4.81 19.44
CA PHE A 227 -1.97 4.25 18.61
C PHE A 227 -2.99 3.50 19.47
N SER A 228 -4.26 3.82 19.30
CA SER A 228 -5.38 3.10 19.92
C SER A 228 -5.76 1.84 19.13
N VAL A 229 -5.53 1.85 17.81
CA VAL A 229 -5.82 0.74 16.91
C VAL A 229 -4.68 0.55 15.92
N VAL A 230 -4.32 -0.69 15.67
CA VAL A 230 -3.52 -1.13 14.52
C VAL A 230 -4.43 -1.94 13.61
N LEU A 231 -4.44 -1.61 12.32
CA LEU A 231 -4.99 -2.42 11.25
C LEU A 231 -3.83 -3.17 10.58
N ASP A 232 -3.93 -4.49 10.53
CA ASP A 232 -3.05 -5.36 9.75
C ASP A 232 -3.91 -6.08 8.71
N SER A 233 -3.86 -5.60 7.48
CA SER A 233 -4.56 -6.20 6.36
C SER A 233 -3.61 -7.10 5.58
N SER A 234 -3.27 -8.25 6.16
CA SER A 234 -2.47 -9.29 5.50
C SER A 234 -0.98 -8.94 5.39
N THR A 235 -0.46 -8.18 6.35
CA THR A 235 0.98 -7.87 6.46
C THR A 235 1.69 -8.96 7.27
N PHE A 236 1.17 -9.30 8.45
CA PHE A 236 1.76 -10.29 9.35
C PHE A 236 2.08 -11.64 8.69
N HIS A 237 1.17 -12.14 7.83
CA HIS A 237 1.35 -13.44 7.21
C HIS A 237 2.38 -13.46 6.07
N CYS A 238 2.91 -12.31 5.66
CA CYS A 238 4.01 -12.22 4.70
C CYS A 238 5.38 -12.49 5.36
N PHE A 239 5.46 -12.42 6.69
CA PHE A 239 6.71 -12.54 7.43
C PHE A 239 7.11 -13.99 7.76
N SER A 240 8.42 -14.21 7.83
CA SER A 240 9.04 -15.40 8.41
C SER A 240 8.75 -15.47 9.92
N ASP A 241 9.04 -16.60 10.57
CA ASP A 241 8.79 -16.72 12.02
C ASP A 241 9.62 -15.71 12.83
N SER A 242 10.91 -15.53 12.51
CA SER A 242 11.76 -14.53 13.18
C SER A 242 11.29 -13.10 12.92
N ASP A 243 10.81 -12.80 11.72
CA ASP A 243 10.34 -11.45 11.39
C ASP A 243 8.99 -11.14 12.06
N ARG A 244 8.15 -12.15 12.32
CA ARG A 244 6.91 -11.96 13.11
C ARG A 244 7.20 -11.54 14.53
N GLU A 245 8.20 -12.13 15.17
CA GLU A 245 8.59 -11.73 16.53
C GLU A 245 9.00 -10.25 16.56
N ARG A 246 9.84 -9.82 15.60
CA ARG A 246 10.26 -8.41 15.46
C ARG A 246 9.07 -7.49 15.18
N TYR A 247 8.20 -7.88 14.25
CA TYR A 247 7.01 -7.14 13.90
C TYR A 247 6.07 -6.97 15.11
N VAL A 248 5.79 -8.05 15.85
CA VAL A 248 4.95 -8.01 17.06
C VAL A 248 5.58 -7.13 18.13
N ALA A 249 6.90 -7.15 18.29
CA ALA A 249 7.61 -6.24 19.19
C ALA A 249 7.42 -4.76 18.78
N THR A 250 7.50 -4.46 17.47
CA THR A 250 7.19 -3.13 16.93
C THR A 250 5.74 -2.73 17.23
N LEU A 251 4.76 -3.60 16.95
CA LEU A 251 3.35 -3.32 17.25
C LEU A 251 3.12 -3.08 18.74
N ARG A 252 3.76 -3.89 19.60
CA ARG A 252 3.70 -3.72 21.06
C ARG A 252 4.18 -2.34 21.50
N ARG A 253 5.25 -1.81 20.89
CA ARG A 253 5.79 -0.49 21.22
C ARG A 253 4.89 0.64 20.74
N LEU A 254 4.30 0.52 19.55
CA LEU A 254 3.50 1.58 18.93
C LEU A 254 2.08 1.68 19.50
N LEU A 255 1.50 0.53 19.87
CA LEU A 255 0.14 0.44 20.38
C LEU A 255 0.09 0.82 21.87
N ARG A 256 -0.86 1.68 22.26
CA ARG A 256 -1.08 2.05 23.66
C ARG A 256 -1.54 0.85 24.50
N PRO A 257 -1.39 0.87 25.84
CA PRO A 257 -2.01 -0.13 26.71
C PRO A 257 -3.51 -0.26 26.43
N ARG A 258 -4.03 -1.49 26.38
CA ARG A 258 -5.41 -1.83 26.00
C ARG A 258 -5.81 -1.47 24.56
N GLY A 259 -4.88 -1.00 23.73
CA GLY A 259 -5.12 -0.81 22.30
C GLY A 259 -5.40 -2.14 21.60
N LEU A 260 -6.00 -2.05 20.41
CA LEU A 260 -6.45 -3.20 19.63
C LEU A 260 -5.66 -3.35 18.34
N ILE A 261 -5.44 -4.60 17.93
CA ILE A 261 -5.02 -4.97 16.59
C ILE A 261 -6.20 -5.67 15.93
N TYR A 262 -6.56 -5.23 14.73
CA TYR A 262 -7.43 -5.97 13.82
C TYR A 262 -6.56 -6.56 12.71
N MET A 263 -6.36 -7.88 12.74
CA MET A 263 -5.44 -8.58 11.84
C MET A 263 -6.20 -9.60 10.99
N ASN A 264 -6.13 -9.46 9.67
CA ASN A 264 -6.75 -10.40 8.74
C ASN A 264 -5.68 -11.21 8.01
N CYS A 265 -5.61 -12.50 8.30
CA CYS A 265 -4.62 -13.42 7.75
C CYS A 265 -5.29 -14.56 7.00
N MET A 266 -4.66 -15.05 5.94
CA MET A 266 -5.11 -16.24 5.24
C MET A 266 -5.14 -17.44 6.18
N SER A 267 -6.24 -18.18 6.22
CA SER A 267 -6.42 -19.29 7.15
C SER A 267 -5.88 -20.59 6.56
N GLU A 268 -5.57 -21.55 7.42
CA GLU A 268 -5.17 -22.91 7.06
C GLU A 268 -6.25 -23.69 6.29
N GLU A 269 -7.50 -23.21 6.28
CA GLU A 269 -8.59 -23.79 5.48
C GLU A 269 -8.53 -23.39 4.01
N GLU A 270 -7.68 -22.41 3.66
CA GLU A 270 -7.33 -22.11 2.28
C GLU A 270 -6.37 -23.19 1.76
N THR A 271 -6.90 -24.16 1.03
CA THR A 271 -6.15 -25.32 0.53
C THR A 271 -5.59 -25.12 -0.87
N ARG A 272 -6.00 -24.07 -1.59
CA ARG A 272 -5.50 -23.80 -2.95
C ARG A 272 -4.00 -23.47 -2.91
N PRO A 273 -3.20 -23.77 -3.94
CA PRO A 273 -1.76 -23.49 -3.91
C PRO A 273 -1.45 -21.99 -4.14
N GLY A 274 -0.28 -21.56 -3.66
CA GLY A 274 0.29 -20.21 -3.89
C GLY A 274 -0.07 -19.15 -2.82
N GLY A 275 0.42 -17.94 -3.05
CA GLY A 275 0.21 -16.77 -2.19
C GLY A 275 1.04 -16.78 -0.90
N PRO A 276 0.80 -15.82 0.01
CA PRO A 276 1.45 -15.80 1.31
C PRO A 276 1.08 -17.03 2.14
N ARG A 277 1.88 -17.32 3.16
CA ARG A 277 1.60 -18.46 4.04
C ARG A 277 0.29 -18.28 4.80
N ARG A 278 -0.30 -19.42 5.15
CA ARG A 278 -1.46 -19.52 6.01
C ARG A 278 -1.03 -19.36 7.46
N ILE A 279 -1.91 -18.77 8.27
CA ILE A 279 -1.74 -18.62 9.71
C ILE A 279 -2.75 -19.51 10.39
N SER A 280 -2.28 -20.60 11.00
CA SER A 280 -3.13 -21.36 11.90
C SER A 280 -3.36 -20.60 13.20
N VAL A 281 -4.48 -20.87 13.88
CA VAL A 281 -4.72 -20.31 15.22
C VAL A 281 -3.60 -20.68 16.20
N PRO A 282 -3.14 -21.95 16.28
CA PRO A 282 -1.97 -22.30 17.09
C PRO A 282 -0.73 -21.46 16.76
N ASP A 283 -0.41 -21.27 15.48
CA ASP A 283 0.76 -20.46 15.08
C ASP A 283 0.63 -19.00 15.52
N LEU A 284 -0.55 -18.39 15.37
CA LEU A 284 -0.80 -17.03 15.85
C LEU A 284 -0.58 -16.90 17.35
N LEU A 285 -1.06 -17.89 18.12
CA LEU A 285 -0.98 -17.89 19.59
C LEU A 285 0.46 -18.10 20.11
N THR A 286 1.40 -18.55 19.28
CA THR A 286 2.83 -18.61 19.68
C THR A 286 3.40 -17.22 19.99
N VAL A 287 2.93 -16.19 19.28
CA VAL A 287 3.39 -14.80 19.45
C VAL A 287 2.38 -13.93 20.20
N PHE A 288 1.08 -14.14 19.96
CA PHE A 288 -0.01 -13.40 20.60
C PHE A 288 -0.62 -14.20 21.75
N ASN A 289 0.01 -14.14 22.92
CA ASN A 289 -0.46 -14.82 24.13
C ASN A 289 -0.27 -13.94 25.38
N ARG A 290 -0.96 -14.33 26.47
CA ARG A 290 -0.97 -13.59 27.73
C ARG A 290 0.42 -13.41 28.36
N PRO A 291 1.30 -14.43 28.41
CA PRO A 291 2.69 -14.26 28.86
C PRO A 291 3.45 -13.16 28.10
N ASN A 292 3.18 -13.01 26.79
CA ASN A 292 3.77 -11.96 25.95
C ASN A 292 2.99 -10.63 26.00
N GLY A 293 2.02 -10.51 26.91
CA GLY A 293 1.23 -9.30 27.14
C GLY A 293 0.17 -9.04 26.07
N TRP A 294 -0.42 -10.11 25.51
CA TRP A 294 -1.50 -10.04 24.52
C TRP A 294 -2.70 -10.89 24.93
N GLU A 295 -3.88 -10.50 24.47
CA GLU A 295 -5.11 -11.29 24.56
C GLU A 295 -5.79 -11.32 23.19
N VAL A 296 -5.97 -12.50 22.62
CA VAL A 296 -6.80 -12.69 21.43
C VAL A 296 -8.25 -12.75 21.89
N GLU A 297 -9.02 -11.70 21.63
CA GLU A 297 -10.40 -11.54 22.11
C GLU A 297 -11.40 -12.27 21.21
N THR A 298 -11.23 -12.15 19.89
CA THR A 298 -12.10 -12.80 18.91
C THR A 298 -11.30 -13.37 17.75
N ILE A 299 -11.83 -14.45 17.19
CA ILE A 299 -11.39 -15.09 15.97
C ILE A 299 -12.65 -15.30 15.13
N GLU A 300 -12.74 -14.60 14.02
CA GLU A 300 -13.90 -14.64 13.12
C GLU A 300 -13.47 -15.18 11.74
N ASP A 301 -14.34 -15.95 11.11
CA ASP A 301 -14.16 -16.30 9.70
C ASP A 301 -14.24 -15.04 8.84
N SER A 302 -13.34 -14.94 7.87
CA SER A 302 -13.18 -13.77 7.02
C SER A 302 -12.73 -14.20 5.62
N ILE A 303 -12.58 -13.21 4.74
CA ILE A 303 -11.98 -13.37 3.43
C ILE A 303 -10.88 -12.33 3.23
N ILE A 304 -9.92 -12.65 2.38
CA ILE A 304 -9.05 -11.65 1.74
C ILE A 304 -9.55 -11.50 0.31
N GLU A 305 -9.96 -10.30 -0.04
CA GLU A 305 -10.34 -9.96 -1.41
C GLU A 305 -9.07 -9.69 -2.23
N VAL A 306 -8.95 -10.36 -3.37
CA VAL A 306 -7.83 -10.25 -4.30
C VAL A 306 -8.37 -10.00 -5.72
N HIS A 307 -7.49 -9.74 -6.67
CA HIS A 307 -7.88 -9.62 -8.06
C HIS A 307 -8.54 -10.92 -8.57
N PRO A 308 -9.64 -10.88 -9.36
CA PRO A 308 -10.40 -12.06 -9.78
C PRO A 308 -9.61 -13.17 -10.48
N THR A 309 -8.51 -12.82 -11.13
CA THR A 309 -7.57 -13.77 -11.76
C THR A 309 -6.86 -14.67 -10.74
N PHE A 310 -6.85 -14.31 -9.45
CA PHE A 310 -6.37 -15.16 -8.36
C PHE A 310 -7.56 -15.71 -7.60
N TRP A 311 -7.66 -17.05 -7.57
CA TRP A 311 -8.61 -17.74 -6.68
C TRP A 311 -10.08 -17.28 -6.79
N GLY A 312 -10.49 -16.77 -7.96
CA GLY A 312 -11.85 -16.23 -8.15
C GLY A 312 -12.11 -14.94 -7.36
N GLY A 313 -11.05 -14.22 -6.99
CA GLY A 313 -11.10 -12.91 -6.32
C GLY A 313 -11.13 -12.96 -4.80
N GLN A 314 -11.01 -14.14 -4.18
CA GLN A 314 -11.12 -14.27 -2.74
C GLN A 314 -10.39 -15.50 -2.19
N ALA A 315 -9.75 -15.32 -1.03
CA ALA A 315 -9.11 -16.38 -0.24
C ALA A 315 -9.77 -16.50 1.14
N LYS A 316 -9.84 -17.72 1.68
CA LYS A 316 -10.31 -17.92 3.06
C LYS A 316 -9.33 -17.32 4.05
N ALA A 317 -9.86 -16.61 5.05
CA ALA A 317 -9.07 -15.90 6.03
C ALA A 317 -9.70 -15.99 7.42
N ARG A 318 -8.95 -15.57 8.43
CA ARG A 318 -9.49 -15.27 9.75
C ARG A 318 -9.16 -13.83 10.14
N LEU A 319 -10.14 -13.16 10.72
CA LEU A 319 -10.00 -11.87 11.36
C LEU A 319 -9.78 -12.09 12.86
N PHE A 320 -8.65 -11.59 13.35
CA PHE A 320 -8.27 -11.62 14.76
C PHE A 320 -8.46 -10.24 15.37
N THR A 321 -9.14 -10.18 16.51
CA THR A 321 -9.13 -9.00 17.40
C THR A 321 -8.18 -9.29 18.55
N ILE A 322 -7.11 -8.52 18.67
CA ILE A 322 -6.04 -8.78 19.63
C ILE A 322 -5.83 -7.52 20.49
N ARG A 323 -5.88 -7.67 21.81
CA ARG A 323 -5.65 -6.58 22.77
C ARG A 323 -4.26 -6.64 23.36
N LYS A 324 -3.59 -5.49 23.44
CA LYS A 324 -2.39 -5.32 24.28
C LYS A 324 -2.79 -5.23 25.75
N LEU A 325 -2.22 -6.12 26.58
CA LEU A 325 -2.40 -6.11 28.03
C LEU A 325 -1.53 -5.03 28.70
#